data_AF-A0ABD3GPC9-F1
#
_entry.id   AF-A0ABD3GPC9-F1
#
_cell.length_a   1.000
_cell.length_b   1.000
_cell.length_c   1.000
_cell.angle_alpha   90.00
_cell.angle_beta   90.00
_cell.angle_gamma   90.00
#
_symmetry.space_group_name_H-M   'P 1'
#
loop_
_entity.id
_entity.type
_entity.pdbx_description
1 polymer ?
#
loop_
_entity_poly.entity_id
_entity_poly.type
_entity_poly.pdbx_seq_one_letter_code
_entity_poly.pdbx_strand_id
1 'polypeptide(L)'
;MVNYTNRMMTALEKSNYSMNVQVCDQNKRVIYFFAGMLGSCHDLTCLRWSSLWGRLGSAQLFDNGQYLLRDSGYIPLDRLVCSYKRTSGDMDKVDFNTCIVHARVGNEHFIEILKAR
;
A
#
# COMPACT_ATOMS: atom_id res chain seq x y z
N MET A 1 -16.32 -12.55 -11.22
CA MET A 1 -15.05 -12.48 -10.45
C MET A 1 -14.49 -11.09 -10.61
N VAL A 2 -14.65 -10.23 -9.61
CA VAL A 2 -14.03 -8.90 -9.61
C VAL A 2 -12.56 -9.11 -9.31
N ASN A 3 -11.68 -8.91 -10.29
CA ASN A 3 -10.24 -8.98 -10.12
C ASN A 3 -9.78 -7.76 -9.31
N TYR A 4 -9.83 -7.84 -7.97
CA TYR A 4 -9.24 -6.84 -7.10
C TYR A 4 -7.72 -6.94 -7.22
N THR A 5 -7.13 -6.13 -8.10
CA THR A 5 -5.67 -6.03 -8.16
C THR A 5 -5.22 -5.08 -7.06
N ASN A 6 -4.83 -5.67 -5.92
CA ASN A 6 -4.35 -4.97 -4.74
C ASN A 6 -2.90 -4.55 -4.95
N ARG A 7 -2.66 -3.25 -5.10
CA ARG A 7 -1.31 -2.68 -5.09
C ARG A 7 -1.02 -2.22 -3.66
N MET A 8 0.09 -2.61 -3.06
CA MET A 8 0.34 -2.39 -1.62
C MET A 8 1.47 -1.41 -1.41
N MET A 9 1.30 -0.44 -0.51
CA MET A 9 2.34 0.53 -0.15
C MET A 9 3.09 0.11 1.11
N THR A 10 4.42 0.12 1.08
CA THR A 10 5.26 -0.15 2.27
C THR A 10 6.46 0.78 2.38
N ALA A 11 6.75 1.26 3.61
CA ALA A 11 8.03 1.81 4.01
C ALA A 11 8.90 0.77 4.76
N LEU A 12 10.19 0.70 4.42
CA LEU A 12 11.20 -0.20 4.95
C LEU A 12 12.48 0.56 5.30
N GLU A 13 12.88 0.47 6.57
CA GLU A 13 14.15 1.00 7.06
C GLU A 13 15.08 -0.16 7.43
N LYS A 14 16.26 -0.21 6.79
CA LYS A 14 17.38 -1.07 7.20
C LYS A 14 18.58 -0.18 7.50
N SER A 15 19.43 -0.62 8.43
CA SER A 15 20.57 0.12 9.04
C SER A 15 21.47 0.96 8.11
N ASN A 16 21.46 0.74 6.78
CA ASN A 16 22.27 1.47 5.80
C ASN A 16 21.48 2.01 4.59
N TYR A 17 20.18 1.69 4.46
CA TYR A 17 19.34 2.10 3.32
C TYR A 17 17.88 2.25 3.75
N SER A 18 17.24 3.36 3.35
CA SER A 18 15.81 3.58 3.54
C SER A 18 15.06 3.46 2.21
N MET A 19 14.17 2.47 2.12
CA MET A 19 13.19 2.37 1.05
C MET A 19 11.85 2.84 1.60
N ASN A 20 11.38 4.00 1.16
CA ASN A 20 10.28 4.69 1.85
C ASN A 20 8.90 4.35 1.28
N VAL A 21 8.83 4.06 -0.01
CA VAL A 21 7.58 3.65 -0.65
C VAL A 21 7.91 2.51 -1.59
N GLN A 22 7.20 1.41 -1.46
CA GLN A 22 7.23 0.32 -2.41
C GLN A 22 5.81 -0.01 -2.80
N VAL A 23 5.57 -0.19 -4.11
CA VAL A 23 4.32 -0.72 -4.63
C VAL A 23 4.61 -2.08 -5.25
N CYS A 24 3.89 -3.10 -4.80
CA CYS A 24 3.92 -4.44 -5.37
C CYS A 24 2.57 -4.83 -5.97
N ASP A 25 2.60 -5.67 -7.01
CA ASP A 25 1.43 -6.37 -7.53
C ASP A 25 1.15 -7.64 -6.70
N GLN A 26 -0.05 -8.23 -6.86
CA GLN A 26 -0.46 -9.49 -6.24
C GLN A 26 0.51 -10.66 -6.47
N ASN A 27 1.31 -10.59 -7.54
CA ASN A 27 2.38 -11.55 -7.85
C ASN A 27 3.72 -11.25 -7.14
N LYS A 28 3.73 -10.41 -6.10
CA LYS A 28 4.93 -9.97 -5.37
C LYS A 28 5.98 -9.29 -6.26
N ARG A 29 5.57 -8.71 -7.38
CA ARG A 29 6.46 -7.98 -8.30
C ARG A 29 6.50 -6.51 -7.91
N VAL A 30 7.71 -5.97 -7.75
CA VAL A 30 7.89 -4.52 -7.50
C VAL A 30 7.61 -3.76 -8.79
N ILE A 31 6.59 -2.92 -8.75
CA ILE A 31 6.14 -2.09 -9.88
C ILE A 31 6.55 -0.63 -9.71
N TYR A 32 6.83 -0.21 -8.47
CA TYR A 32 7.34 1.10 -8.14
C TYR A 32 8.10 1.03 -6.82
N PHE A 33 9.20 1.76 -6.71
CA PHE A 33 9.85 2.02 -5.43
C PHE A 33 10.37 3.45 -5.38
N PHE A 34 10.42 4.02 -4.19
CA PHE A 34 10.99 5.33 -3.88
C PHE A 34 11.95 5.17 -2.70
N ALA A 35 13.21 5.52 -2.96
CA ALA A 35 14.28 5.58 -1.98
C ALA A 35 14.86 6.99 -2.03
N GLY A 36 14.92 7.70 -0.89
CA GLY A 36 15.37 9.09 -0.90
C GLY A 36 15.14 9.90 0.37
N MET A 37 14.30 9.44 1.30
CA MET A 37 14.17 10.10 2.61
C MET A 37 14.94 9.31 3.67
N LEU A 38 16.00 9.92 4.20
CA LEU A 38 16.75 9.43 5.35
C LEU A 38 16.04 9.91 6.62
N GLY A 39 15.65 8.98 7.51
CA GLY A 39 14.99 9.26 8.79
C GLY A 39 13.56 8.72 8.91
N SER A 40 12.99 8.85 10.11
CA SER A 40 11.62 8.41 10.46
C SER A 40 10.57 9.27 9.74
N CYS A 41 10.32 8.96 8.48
CA CYS A 41 9.35 9.66 7.67
C CYS A 41 8.03 8.88 7.64
N HIS A 42 6.93 9.55 7.96
CA HIS A 42 5.60 8.94 7.92
C HIS A 42 5.25 8.49 6.49
N ASP A 43 4.62 7.32 6.35
CA ASP A 43 4.20 6.75 5.07
C ASP A 43 3.49 7.75 4.15
N LEU A 44 2.66 8.66 4.68
CA LEU A 44 1.94 9.64 3.87
C LEU A 44 2.87 10.70 3.32
N THR A 45 3.83 11.13 4.14
CA THR A 45 4.85 12.10 3.75
C THR A 45 5.70 11.47 2.64
N CYS A 46 6.21 10.26 2.85
CA CYS A 46 6.92 9.50 1.82
C CYS A 46 6.12 9.38 0.51
N LEU A 47 4.83 9.05 0.61
CA LEU A 47 3.93 8.98 -0.55
C LEU A 47 3.83 10.32 -1.28
N ARG A 48 3.57 11.41 -0.55
CA ARG A 48 3.41 12.77 -1.11
C ARG A 48 4.68 13.29 -1.79
N TRP A 49 5.85 12.96 -1.25
CA TRP A 49 7.14 13.35 -1.82
C TRP A 49 7.56 12.46 -3.00
N SER A 50 7.05 11.23 -3.06
CA SER A 50 7.32 10.34 -4.19
C SER A 50 6.58 10.78 -5.44
N SER A 51 7.14 10.47 -6.62
CA SER A 51 6.46 10.67 -7.91
C SER A 51 5.16 9.85 -8.04
N LEU A 52 4.89 8.92 -7.12
CA LEU A 52 3.64 8.18 -7.03
C LEU A 52 2.44 9.09 -6.72
N TRP A 53 2.62 10.16 -5.94
CA TRP A 53 1.51 11.06 -5.55
C TRP A 53 0.79 11.65 -6.76
N GLY A 54 1.55 12.22 -7.71
CA GLY A 54 0.99 12.74 -8.96
C GLY A 54 0.46 11.66 -9.91
N ARG A 55 0.86 10.39 -9.69
CA ARG A 55 0.46 9.24 -10.52
C ARG A 55 -0.71 8.44 -9.93
N LEU A 56 -1.16 8.75 -8.70
CA LEU A 56 -2.35 8.13 -8.11
C LEU A 56 -3.61 8.37 -8.96
N GLY A 57 -3.71 9.53 -9.63
CA GLY A 57 -4.79 9.82 -10.58
C GLY A 57 -4.50 9.36 -12.02
N SER A 58 -3.31 8.84 -12.30
CA SER A 58 -2.88 8.48 -13.66
C SER A 58 -3.13 7.00 -13.95
N ALA A 59 -3.73 6.72 -15.11
CA ALA A 59 -3.92 5.36 -15.62
C ALA A 59 -2.60 4.62 -15.88
N GLN A 60 -1.45 5.29 -15.85
CA GLN A 60 -0.14 4.66 -16.10
C GLN A 60 0.34 3.74 -14.97
N LEU A 61 -0.16 3.92 -13.75
CA LEU A 61 0.18 3.05 -12.60
C LEU A 61 -0.99 2.27 -12.06
N PHE A 62 -2.22 2.67 -12.34
CA PHE A 62 -3.38 1.96 -11.84
C PHE A 62 -4.39 1.86 -12.97
N ASP A 63 -4.68 0.63 -13.38
CA ASP A 63 -5.81 0.33 -14.25
C ASP A 63 -7.12 0.53 -13.47
N ASN A 64 -8.25 0.54 -14.18
CA ASN A 64 -9.55 0.59 -13.52
C ASN A 64 -9.72 -0.64 -12.60
N GLY A 65 -10.08 -0.39 -11.33
CA GLY A 65 -10.20 -1.44 -10.30
C GLY A 65 -8.90 -1.77 -9.56
N GLN A 66 -7.80 -1.05 -9.83
CA GLN A 66 -6.57 -1.13 -9.05
C GLN A 66 -6.53 -0.05 -7.97
N TYR A 67 -6.22 -0.47 -6.76
CA TYR A 67 -6.22 0.39 -5.58
C TYR A 67 -4.93 0.19 -4.79
N LEU A 68 -4.41 1.30 -4.23
CA LEU A 68 -3.31 1.31 -3.29
C LEU A 68 -3.87 1.07 -1.88
N LEU A 69 -3.43 0.00 -1.22
CA LEU A 69 -3.85 -0.31 0.15
C LEU A 69 -2.98 0.40 1.16
N ARG A 70 -3.61 0.91 2.23
CA ARG A 70 -2.92 1.61 3.31
C ARG A 70 -3.52 1.33 4.68
N ASP A 71 -2.70 1.57 5.70
CA ASP A 71 -3.06 1.44 7.11
C ASP A 71 -4.24 2.33 7.51
N SER A 72 -4.97 1.90 8.54
CA SER A 72 -6.14 2.63 9.02
C SER A 72 -5.75 3.97 9.63
N GLY A 73 -6.56 5.00 9.39
CA GLY A 73 -6.40 6.32 10.01
C GLY A 73 -5.93 7.44 9.10
N TYR A 74 -5.82 7.20 7.80
CA TYR A 74 -5.54 8.24 6.81
C TYR A 74 -6.78 8.62 6.00
N ILE A 75 -6.72 9.78 5.36
CA ILE A 75 -7.77 10.25 4.45
C ILE A 75 -7.75 9.34 3.20
N PRO A 76 -8.85 8.64 2.89
CA PRO A 76 -8.94 7.86 1.66
C PRO A 76 -8.88 8.81 0.45
N LEU A 77 -8.21 8.38 -0.62
CA LEU A 77 -8.19 9.06 -1.92
C LEU A 77 -8.80 8.11 -2.95
N ASP A 78 -9.16 8.60 -4.14
CA ASP A 78 -9.85 7.82 -5.19
C ASP A 78 -9.22 6.44 -5.47
N ARG A 79 -7.88 6.35 -5.42
CA ARG A 79 -7.14 5.11 -5.60
C ARG A 79 -6.32 4.71 -4.37
N LEU A 80 -6.55 5.31 -3.22
CA LEU A 80 -5.90 4.99 -1.94
C LEU A 80 -6.95 4.56 -0.93
N VAL A 81 -7.02 3.26 -0.66
CA VAL A 81 -8.05 2.68 0.19
C VAL A 81 -7.47 2.24 1.52
N CYS A 82 -8.17 2.63 2.59
CA CYS A 82 -7.79 2.32 3.96
C CYS A 82 -8.83 1.39 4.59
N SER A 83 -8.43 0.58 5.57
CA SER A 83 -9.39 -0.19 6.35
C SER A 83 -10.27 0.70 7.24
N TYR A 84 -11.52 0.28 7.43
CA TYR A 84 -12.46 0.98 8.30
C TYR A 84 -12.04 0.83 9.77
N LYS A 85 -11.94 1.95 10.50
CA LYS A 85 -11.56 1.99 11.93
C LYS A 85 -12.62 1.40 12.88
N ARG A 86 -13.90 1.43 12.51
CA ARG A 86 -15.02 0.90 13.30
C ARG A 86 -15.99 0.17 12.39
N THR A 87 -16.10 -1.14 12.57
CA THR A 87 -17.02 -2.06 11.88
C THR A 87 -18.24 -2.33 12.77
N SER A 88 -18.90 -1.28 13.27
CA SER A 88 -20.05 -1.44 14.15
C SER A 88 -21.26 -1.97 13.39
N GLY A 89 -21.38 -3.30 13.30
CA GLY A 89 -22.55 -4.04 12.81
C GLY A 89 -22.72 -4.12 11.30
N ASP A 90 -21.86 -3.48 10.51
CA ASP A 90 -21.95 -3.45 9.05
C ASP A 90 -21.09 -4.56 8.43
N MET A 91 -21.75 -5.61 7.94
CA MET A 91 -21.11 -6.79 7.37
C MET A 91 -20.27 -6.46 6.13
N ASP A 92 -20.70 -5.50 5.31
CA ASP A 92 -19.95 -5.11 4.10
C ASP A 92 -18.59 -4.49 4.48
N LYS A 93 -18.55 -3.71 5.56
CA LYS A 93 -17.30 -3.15 6.09
C LYS A 93 -16.38 -4.24 6.68
N VAL A 94 -16.96 -5.29 7.27
CA VAL A 94 -16.21 -6.43 7.81
C VAL A 94 -15.61 -7.25 6.68
N ASP A 95 -16.39 -7.56 5.64
CA ASP A 95 -15.94 -8.31 4.47
C ASP A 95 -14.86 -7.53 3.71
N PHE A 96 -15.05 -6.21 3.56
CA PHE A 96 -14.06 -5.33 2.97
C PHE A 96 -12.75 -5.32 3.77
N ASN A 97 -12.82 -5.16 5.10
CA ASN A 97 -11.64 -5.21 5.96
C ASN A 97 -10.96 -6.59 5.90
N THR A 98 -11.72 -7.67 5.79
CA THR A 98 -11.20 -9.04 5.63
C THR A 98 -10.39 -9.15 4.34
N CYS A 99 -10.91 -8.63 3.22
CA CYS A 99 -10.17 -8.55 1.95
C CYS A 99 -8.84 -7.78 2.11
N ILE A 100 -8.86 -6.63 2.79
CA ILE A 100 -7.64 -5.86 3.07
C ILE A 100 -6.65 -6.66 3.91
N VAL A 101 -7.11 -7.37 4.95
CA VAL A 101 -6.22 -8.16 5.82
C VAL A 101 -5.50 -9.25 5.02
N HIS A 102 -6.20 -10.00 4.17
CA HIS A 102 -5.58 -11.00 3.29
C HIS A 102 -4.51 -10.39 2.38
N ALA A 103 -4.80 -9.22 1.82
CA ALA A 103 -3.88 -8.49 1.00
C ALA A 103 -2.63 -8.06 1.83
N ARG A 104 -2.80 -7.54 3.05
CA ARG A 104 -1.70 -7.14 3.94
C ARG A 104 -0.79 -8.29 4.33
N VAL A 105 -1.33 -9.49 4.59
CA VAL A 105 -0.51 -10.68 4.87
C VAL A 105 0.45 -10.98 3.72
N GLY A 106 -0.02 -10.86 2.48
CA GLY A 106 0.83 -11.01 1.29
C GLY A 106 1.95 -9.95 1.23
N ASN A 107 1.63 -8.71 1.60
CA ASN A 107 2.61 -7.62 1.69
C ASN A 107 3.68 -7.88 2.74
N GLU A 108 3.26 -8.19 3.96
CA GLU A 108 4.13 -8.44 5.12
C GLU A 108 5.11 -9.57 4.81
N HIS A 109 4.61 -10.67 4.27
CA HIS A 109 5.45 -11.78 3.86
C HIS A 109 6.43 -11.40 2.73
N PHE A 110 6.03 -10.56 1.77
CA PHE A 110 6.95 -10.05 0.75
C PHE A 110 8.04 -9.13 1.34
N ILE A 111 7.67 -8.30 2.30
CA ILE A 111 8.61 -7.44 3.02
C ILE A 111 9.61 -8.26 3.83
N GLU A 112 9.16 -9.33 4.47
CA GLU A 112 10.04 -10.28 5.17
C GLU A 112 11.08 -10.88 4.23
N ILE A 113 10.64 -11.34 3.04
CA ILE A 113 11.53 -11.82 1.98
C ILE A 113 12.55 -10.74 1.59
N LEU A 114 12.12 -9.49 1.39
CA LEU A 114 13.00 -8.38 1.05
C LEU A 114 13.96 -7.99 2.18
N LYS A 115 13.53 -8.17 3.44
CA LYS A 115 14.40 -8.03 4.60
C LYS A 115 15.41 -9.18 4.69
N ALA A 116 15.28 -10.23 3.88
CA ALA A 116 16.09 -11.44 3.92
C ALA A 116 16.15 -12.01 5.35
N ARG A 117 14.99 -12.04 6.01
CA ARG A 117 14.77 -12.73 7.29
C ARG A 117 14.08 -14.06 7.02
#